data_AF-A0A6J0N444-F1
#
_entry.id   AF-A0A6J0N444-F1
#
_cell.length_a   1.000
_cell.length_b   1.000
_cell.length_c   1.000
_cell.angle_alpha   90.00
_cell.angle_beta   90.00
_cell.angle_gamma   90.00
#
_symmetry.space_group_name_H-M   'P 1'
#
loop_
_entity.id
_entity.type
_entity.pdbx_description
1 polymer ?
#
loop_
_entity_poly.entity_id
_entity_poly.type
_entity_poly.pdbx_seq_one_letter_code
_entity_poly.pdbx_strand_id
1 'polypeptide(L)'
;MNQKEEACFRVCSRGHWRISEDSHLMELVAVYGPQNWNHIAEKMQGRTGKSCRLRWFNQLDPRINKRAFNLGEEERLFAAHRGFGNKWAMIAKLFNGRTDDAFKEPQAYVLMARKLRKLIKNLSTPAIIIKVPVSGRY
;
A
#
# COMPACT_ATOMS: atom_id res chain seq x y z
N MET A 1 26.97 -8.11 42.66
CA MET A 1 26.83 -8.87 41.40
C MET A 1 25.69 -9.88 41.57
N ASN A 2 25.03 -10.25 40.47
CA ASN A 2 23.78 -11.03 40.33
C ASN A 2 22.55 -10.10 40.26
N GLN A 3 22.14 -9.60 39.09
CA GLN A 3 21.70 -10.31 37.87
C GLN A 3 20.69 -11.42 38.18
N LYS A 4 19.44 -11.02 38.45
CA LYS A 4 18.26 -11.87 38.31
C LYS A 4 17.26 -11.16 37.41
N GLU A 5 17.32 -11.58 36.15
CA GLU A 5 16.20 -11.74 35.20
C GLU A 5 14.95 -10.89 35.44
N GLU A 6 14.94 -9.67 34.91
CA GLU A 6 13.69 -9.09 34.41
C GLU A 6 13.36 -9.77 33.08
N ALA A 7 12.68 -10.92 33.16
CA ALA A 7 11.97 -11.48 32.02
C ALA A 7 10.85 -10.51 31.64
N CYS A 8 11.18 -9.53 30.78
CA CYS A 8 10.23 -8.64 30.15
C CYS A 8 9.24 -9.52 29.37
N PHE A 9 8.06 -9.71 29.96
CA PHE A 9 6.93 -10.41 29.37
C PHE A 9 6.63 -9.73 28.03
N ARG A 10 7.17 -10.31 26.94
CA ARG A 10 7.09 -9.75 25.59
C ARG A 10 5.65 -9.84 25.10
N VAL A 11 4.81 -8.92 25.57
CA VAL A 11 3.55 -8.62 24.90
C VAL A 11 3.97 -8.08 23.54
N CYS A 12 3.88 -8.94 22.52
CA CYS A 12 4.08 -8.51 21.15
C CYS A 12 3.00 -7.46 20.86
N SER A 13 3.38 -6.20 20.85
CA SER A 13 2.45 -5.11 20.61
C SER A 13 1.98 -5.26 19.16
N ARG A 14 0.75 -5.73 18.98
CA ARG A 14 0.01 -5.62 17.70
C ARG A 14 -0.39 -4.16 17.40
N GLY A 15 0.13 -3.21 18.18
CA GLY A 15 -0.15 -1.79 18.07
C GLY A 15 0.54 -1.14 16.89
N HIS A 16 0.04 0.04 16.54
CA HIS A 16 0.58 0.91 15.51
C HIS A 16 2.09 1.12 15.70
N TRP A 17 2.86 1.17 14.61
CA TRP A 17 4.29 1.51 14.67
C TRP A 17 4.46 2.98 15.02
N ARG A 18 5.23 3.27 16.05
CA ARG A 18 5.60 4.64 16.42
C ARG A 18 6.80 5.10 15.63
N ILE A 19 6.92 6.40 15.42
CA ILE A 19 8.07 7.02 14.74
C ILE A 19 9.38 6.66 15.46
N SER A 20 9.37 6.60 16.79
CA SER A 20 10.55 6.18 17.58
C SER A 20 10.96 4.73 17.30
N GLU A 21 9.99 3.82 17.13
CA GLU A 21 10.24 2.42 16.76
C GLU A 21 10.76 2.31 15.33
N ASP A 22 10.25 3.13 14.40
CA ASP A 22 10.74 3.19 13.03
C ASP A 22 12.19 3.65 12.97
N SER A 23 12.54 4.73 13.69
CA SER A 23 13.91 5.22 13.78
C SER A 23 14.86 4.16 14.33
N HIS A 24 14.46 3.49 15.41
CA HIS A 24 15.26 2.42 16.01
C HIS A 24 15.43 1.22 15.07
N LEU A 25 14.37 0.83 14.36
CA LEU A 25 14.45 -0.23 13.36
C LEU A 25 15.38 0.16 12.19
N MET A 26 15.33 1.41 11.74
CA MET A 26 16.22 1.90 10.67
C MET A 26 17.68 1.86 11.09
N GLU A 27 18.00 2.28 12.31
CA GLU A 27 19.34 2.21 12.87
C GLU A 27 19.85 0.76 12.95
N LEU A 28 19.04 -0.14 13.51
CA LEU A 28 19.39 -1.56 13.60
C LEU A 28 19.63 -2.19 12.22
N VAL A 29 18.82 -1.85 11.22
CA VAL A 29 19.01 -2.35 9.85
C VAL A 29 20.26 -1.73 9.20
N ALA A 30 20.58 -0.46 9.49
CA ALA A 30 21.82 0.15 9.01
C ALA A 30 23.07 -0.55 9.58
N VAL A 31 23.01 -1.03 10.82
CA VAL A 31 24.12 -1.73 11.49
C VAL A 31 24.21 -3.21 11.08
N TYR A 32 23.10 -3.95 11.08
CA TYR A 32 23.10 -5.41 10.89
C TYR A 32 22.71 -5.88 9.48
N GLY A 33 22.15 -4.99 8.67
CA GLY A 33 21.60 -5.30 7.36
C GLY A 33 20.21 -5.99 7.40
N PRO A 34 19.46 -5.98 6.29
CA PRO A 34 18.07 -6.44 6.21
C PRO A 34 17.92 -7.97 6.06
N GLN A 35 18.67 -8.74 6.84
CA GLN A 35 18.80 -10.20 6.68
C GLN A 35 18.45 -10.99 7.96
N ASN A 36 18.87 -10.52 9.14
CA ASN A 36 18.69 -11.24 10.42
C ASN A 36 17.60 -10.62 11.30
N TRP A 37 16.35 -10.67 10.85
CA TRP A 37 15.22 -10.00 11.50
C TRP A 37 14.93 -10.46 12.93
N ASN A 38 15.21 -11.72 13.27
CA ASN A 38 15.05 -12.22 14.64
C ASN A 38 16.04 -11.53 15.59
N HIS A 39 17.29 -11.37 15.17
CA HIS A 39 18.31 -10.67 15.94
C HIS A 39 17.99 -9.17 16.10
N ILE A 40 17.48 -8.54 15.04
CA ILE A 40 16.97 -7.16 15.11
C ILE A 40 15.81 -7.07 16.11
N ALA A 41 14.90 -8.04 16.09
CA ALA A 41 13.74 -8.04 16.99
C ALA A 41 14.09 -8.28 18.46
N GLU A 42 15.18 -8.98 18.78
CA GLU A 42 15.67 -9.11 20.17
C GLU A 42 16.05 -7.76 20.78
N LYS A 43 16.50 -6.82 19.94
CA LYS A 43 16.85 -5.45 20.33
C LYS A 43 15.65 -4.50 20.33
N MET A 44 14.51 -4.94 19.79
CA MET A 44 13.26 -4.19 19.77
C MET A 44 12.35 -4.64 20.92
N GLN A 45 11.76 -3.69 21.63
CA GLN A 45 10.78 -4.02 22.68
C GLN A 45 9.41 -4.32 22.06
N GLY A 46 8.87 -5.51 22.33
CA GLY A 46 7.50 -5.87 21.92
C GLY A 46 7.28 -6.10 20.42
N ARG A 47 8.33 -6.18 19.60
CA ARG A 47 8.23 -6.50 18.16
C ARG A 47 8.87 -7.85 17.85
N THR A 48 8.33 -8.55 16.86
CA THR A 48 8.86 -9.83 16.37
C THR A 48 9.64 -9.62 15.08
N GLY A 49 10.55 -10.56 14.74
CA GLY A 49 11.32 -10.49 13.50
C GLY A 49 10.42 -10.39 12.26
N LYS A 50 9.30 -11.12 12.26
CA LYS A 50 8.28 -11.02 11.20
C LYS A 50 7.71 -9.60 11.07
N SER A 51 7.40 -8.95 12.20
CA SER A 51 6.87 -7.58 12.21
C SER A 51 7.91 -6.57 11.72
N CYS A 52 9.15 -6.67 12.21
CA CYS A 52 10.27 -5.81 11.77
C CYS A 52 10.52 -5.95 10.26
N ARG A 53 10.57 -7.18 9.75
CA ARG A 53 10.71 -7.45 8.31
C ARG A 53 9.60 -6.80 7.50
N LEU A 54 8.35 -7.01 7.91
CA LEU A 54 7.19 -6.47 7.22
C LEU A 54 7.23 -4.93 7.20
N ARG A 55 7.53 -4.31 8.35
CA ARG A 55 7.63 -2.85 8.46
C ARG A 55 8.72 -2.29 7.55
N TRP A 56 9.90 -2.92 7.54
CA TRP A 56 11.01 -2.50 6.70
C TRP A 56 10.65 -2.55 5.22
N PHE A 57 10.27 -3.73 4.71
CA PHE A 57 10.04 -3.92 3.28
C PHE A 57 8.75 -3.27 2.77
N ASN A 58 7.81 -2.91 3.63
CA ASN A 58 6.58 -2.24 3.20
C ASN A 58 6.68 -0.72 3.31
N GLN A 59 7.42 -0.18 4.28
CA GLN A 59 7.36 1.25 4.59
C GLN A 59 8.70 1.95 4.86
N LEU A 60 9.75 1.28 5.36
CA LEU A 60 10.98 1.98 5.76
C LEU A 60 12.12 1.90 4.75
N ASP A 61 12.19 0.82 3.96
CA ASP A 61 13.26 0.64 2.98
C ASP A 61 13.31 1.84 2.00
N PRO A 62 14.44 2.55 1.89
CA PRO A 62 14.56 3.73 1.02
C PRO A 62 14.38 3.40 -0.46
N ARG A 63 14.47 2.12 -0.85
CA ARG A 63 14.19 1.66 -2.21
C ARG A 63 12.69 1.64 -2.54
N ILE A 64 11.82 1.78 -1.55
CA ILE A 64 10.37 1.82 -1.74
C ILE A 64 9.99 3.17 -2.33
N ASN A 65 9.29 3.14 -3.46
CA ASN A 65 8.71 4.33 -4.05
C ASN A 65 7.46 4.77 -3.26
N LYS A 66 7.63 5.80 -2.42
CA LYS A 66 6.57 6.41 -1.61
C LYS A 66 5.85 7.57 -2.31
N ARG A 67 6.19 7.88 -3.56
CA ARG A 67 5.59 9.02 -4.28
C ARG A 67 4.13 8.73 -4.60
N ALA A 68 3.33 9.78 -4.72
CA ALA A 68 1.97 9.68 -5.24
C ALA A 68 1.96 8.95 -6.60
N PHE A 69 0.89 8.23 -6.91
CA PHE A 69 0.72 7.62 -8.23
C PHE A 69 0.72 8.72 -9.29
N ASN A 70 1.56 8.58 -10.32
CA ASN A 70 1.46 9.44 -11.49
C ASN A 70 0.30 9.00 -12.38
N LEU A 71 -0.20 9.88 -13.26
CA LEU A 71 -1.36 9.61 -14.11
C LEU A 71 -1.28 8.27 -14.87
N GLY A 72 -0.11 7.93 -15.42
CA GLY A 72 0.09 6.67 -16.14
C GLY A 72 0.10 5.43 -15.22
N GLU A 73 0.59 5.57 -13.99
CA GLU A 73 0.43 4.53 -12.96
C GLU A 73 -1.03 4.43 -12.51
N GLU A 74 -1.74 5.54 -12.34
CA GLU A 74 -3.16 5.56 -11.99
C GLU A 74 -4.05 4.88 -13.04
N GLU A 75 -3.74 5.05 -14.32
CA GLU A 75 -4.44 4.37 -15.42
C GLU A 75 -4.17 2.88 -15.43
N ARG A 76 -2.90 2.46 -15.32
CA ARG A 76 -2.54 1.05 -15.21
C ARG A 76 -3.17 0.39 -13.98
N LEU A 77 -3.20 1.11 -12.87
CA LEU A 77 -3.79 0.63 -11.62
C LEU A 77 -5.29 0.41 -11.79
N PHE A 78 -5.98 1.36 -12.40
CA PHE A 78 -7.40 1.25 -12.72
C PHE A 78 -7.71 0.11 -13.70
N ALA A 79 -6.91 -0.04 -14.76
CA ALA A 79 -7.07 -1.12 -15.73
C ALA A 79 -6.83 -2.50 -15.09
N ALA A 80 -5.77 -2.64 -14.29
CA ALA A 80 -5.47 -3.86 -13.57
C ALA A 80 -6.56 -4.22 -12.56
N HIS A 81 -7.10 -3.23 -11.82
CA HIS A 81 -8.21 -3.46 -10.89
C HIS A 81 -9.48 -3.93 -11.58
N ARG A 82 -9.80 -3.40 -12.78
CA ARG A 82 -10.91 -3.91 -13.59
C ARG A 82 -10.77 -5.39 -13.94
N GLY A 83 -9.55 -5.86 -14.21
CA GLY A 83 -9.29 -7.25 -14.59
C GLY A 83 -9.15 -8.20 -13.40
N PHE A 84 -8.46 -7.77 -12.34
CA PHE A 84 -8.08 -8.64 -11.22
C PHE A 84 -8.90 -8.41 -9.94
N GLY A 85 -9.66 -7.32 -9.84
CA GLY A 85 -10.35 -6.92 -8.61
C GLY A 85 -9.39 -6.55 -7.49
N ASN A 86 -9.74 -6.88 -6.25
CA ASN A 86 -8.96 -6.53 -5.04
C ASN A 86 -7.72 -7.41 -4.81
N LYS A 87 -7.13 -7.96 -5.87
CA LYS A 87 -5.90 -8.78 -5.79
C LYS A 87 -4.66 -7.89 -5.75
N TRP A 88 -4.55 -7.05 -4.73
CA TRP A 88 -3.49 -6.03 -4.63
C TRP A 88 -2.07 -6.57 -4.73
N ALA A 89 -1.79 -7.74 -4.13
CA ALA A 89 -0.48 -8.37 -4.23
C ALA A 89 -0.11 -8.78 -5.67
N MET A 90 -1.10 -9.09 -6.51
CA MET A 90 -0.88 -9.38 -7.94
C MET A 90 -0.71 -8.09 -8.73
N ILE A 91 -1.54 -7.10 -8.47
CA ILE A 91 -1.48 -5.78 -9.12
C ILE A 91 -0.14 -5.09 -8.82
N ALA A 92 0.34 -5.16 -7.57
CA ALA A 92 1.60 -4.55 -7.16
C ALA A 92 2.81 -5.06 -7.95
N LYS A 93 2.80 -6.32 -8.39
CA LYS A 93 3.86 -6.88 -9.24
C LYS A 93 3.98 -6.18 -10.60
N LEU A 94 2.93 -5.48 -11.04
CA LEU A 94 2.94 -4.69 -12.28
C LEU A 94 3.63 -3.32 -12.12
N PHE A 95 3.94 -2.92 -10.89
CA PHE A 95 4.56 -1.63 -10.56
C PHE A 95 5.95 -1.89 -9.98
N ASN A 96 6.97 -1.64 -10.79
CA ASN A 96 8.36 -1.77 -10.36
C ASN A 96 8.66 -0.77 -9.22
N GLY A 97 9.09 -1.28 -8.06
CA GLY A 97 9.48 -0.47 -6.91
C GLY A 97 8.35 0.03 -6.01
N ARG A 98 7.08 -0.37 -6.25
CA ARG A 98 5.96 -0.14 -5.30
C ARG A 98 5.58 -1.45 -4.60
N THR A 99 5.32 -1.37 -3.31
CA THR A 99 4.91 -2.51 -2.47
C THR A 99 3.39 -2.73 -2.56
N ASP A 100 2.89 -3.90 -2.20
CA ASP A 100 1.44 -4.18 -2.16
C ASP A 100 0.70 -3.31 -1.15
N ASP A 101 1.40 -2.86 -0.11
CA ASP A 101 0.89 -1.92 0.91
C ASP A 101 0.52 -0.56 0.27
N ALA A 102 1.28 -0.09 -0.71
CA ALA A 102 1.03 1.19 -1.39
C ALA A 102 -0.34 1.24 -2.11
N PHE A 103 -0.93 0.08 -2.42
CA PHE A 103 -2.24 -0.04 -3.08
C PHE A 103 -3.40 -0.18 -2.09
N LYS A 104 -3.09 -0.46 -0.81
CA LYS A 104 -4.05 -0.50 0.30
C LYS A 104 -4.18 0.84 1.00
N GLU A 105 -3.34 1.82 0.65
CA GLU A 105 -3.42 3.16 1.20
C GLU A 105 -4.71 3.88 0.77
N PRO A 106 -5.29 4.74 1.64
CA PRO A 106 -6.52 5.48 1.35
C PRO A 106 -6.48 6.25 0.03
N GLN A 107 -5.31 6.74 -0.38
CA GLN A 107 -5.13 7.48 -1.63
C GLN A 107 -5.48 6.63 -2.87
N ALA A 108 -5.11 5.34 -2.89
CA ALA A 108 -5.40 4.43 -3.99
C ALA A 108 -6.91 4.14 -4.09
N TYR A 109 -7.58 3.92 -2.95
CA TYR A 109 -9.04 3.73 -2.90
C TYR A 109 -9.80 5.00 -3.32
N VAL A 110 -9.38 6.18 -2.86
CA VAL A 110 -10.01 7.46 -3.22
C VAL A 110 -9.85 7.74 -4.72
N LEU A 111 -8.68 7.46 -5.29
CA LEU A 111 -8.43 7.55 -6.73
C LEU A 111 -9.38 6.65 -7.52
N MET A 112 -9.48 5.38 -7.11
CA MET A 112 -10.39 4.40 -7.71
C MET A 112 -11.83 4.85 -7.68
N ALA A 113 -12.31 5.29 -6.50
CA ALA A 113 -13.66 5.79 -6.33
C ALA A 113 -13.93 7.02 -7.21
N ARG A 114 -12.98 7.96 -7.34
CA ARG A 114 -13.09 9.11 -8.25
C ARG A 114 -13.19 8.68 -9.71
N LYS A 115 -12.35 7.75 -10.17
CA LYS A 115 -12.38 7.26 -11.56
C LYS A 115 -13.66 6.49 -11.87
N LEU A 116 -14.12 5.63 -10.95
CA LEU A 116 -15.38 4.89 -11.13
C LEU A 116 -16.59 5.83 -11.24
N ARG A 117 -16.69 6.85 -10.38
CA ARG A 117 -17.75 7.87 -10.47
C ARG A 117 -17.73 8.61 -11.80
N LYS A 118 -16.56 9.01 -12.30
CA LYS A 118 -16.42 9.64 -13.61
C LYS A 118 -16.89 8.73 -14.74
N LEU A 119 -16.53 7.45 -14.71
CA LEU A 119 -16.97 6.47 -15.72
C LEU A 119 -18.49 6.26 -15.69
N ILE A 120 -19.09 6.10 -14.51
CA ILE A 120 -20.54 5.96 -14.38
C ILE A 120 -21.24 7.22 -14.93
N LYS A 121 -20.73 8.42 -14.62
CA LYS A 121 -21.27 9.67 -15.17
C LYS A 121 -21.18 9.72 -16.70
N ASN A 122 -20.05 9.29 -17.27
CA ASN A 122 -19.84 9.25 -18.72
C ASN A 122 -20.70 8.18 -19.42
N LEU A 123 -20.97 7.05 -18.76
CA LEU A 123 -21.88 6.01 -19.28
C LEU A 123 -23.35 6.40 -19.16
N SER A 124 -23.69 7.24 -18.18
CA SER A 124 -25.03 7.80 -17.95
C SER A 124 -25.32 9.01 -18.84
N THR A 125 -24.33 9.53 -19.56
CA THR A 125 -24.57 10.54 -20.61
C THR A 125 -25.07 9.80 -21.85
N PRO A 126 -26.31 10.01 -22.33
CA PRO A 126 -26.78 9.32 -23.52
C PRO A 126 -25.97 9.82 -24.72
N ALA A 127 -25.08 8.96 -25.23
CA ALA A 127 -24.82 8.95 -26.66
C ALA A 127 -26.15 8.64 -27.33
N ILE A 128 -26.40 9.24 -28.49
CA ILE A 128 -27.60 9.06 -29.34
C ILE A 128 -28.79 10.00 -29.01
N ILE A 129 -28.71 11.25 -29.44
CA ILE A 129 -29.90 11.92 -29.99
C ILE A 129 -30.04 11.42 -31.44
N ILE A 130 -30.86 10.40 -31.67
CA ILE A 130 -31.34 10.10 -33.03
C ILE A 130 -32.26 11.28 -33.39
N LYS A 131 -31.76 12.25 -34.16
CA LYS A 131 -32.64 13.17 -34.88
C LYS A 131 -33.34 12.36 -35.96
N VAL A 132 -34.49 11.78 -35.64
CA VAL A 132 -35.40 11.25 -36.66
C VAL A 132 -35.94 12.46 -37.44
N PRO A 133 -35.74 12.56 -38.76
CA PRO A 133 -36.30 13.67 -39.52
C PRO A 133 -37.80 13.44 -39.63
N VAL A 134 -38.60 14.34 -39.06
CA VAL A 134 -40.04 14.36 -39.31
C VAL A 134 -40.23 14.88 -40.73
N SER A 135 -40.34 13.96 -41.71
CA SER A 135 -40.80 14.32 -43.04
C SER A 135 -42.28 14.68 -42.93
N GLY A 136 -42.58 15.97 -42.97
CA GLY A 136 -43.93 16.45 -43.19
C GLY A 136 -44.46 15.93 -44.53
N ARG A 137 -45.69 15.43 -44.52
CA ARG A 137 -46.52 15.41 -45.71
C ARG A 137 -47.86 16.04 -45.37
N TYR A 138 -48.23 16.91 -46.31
CA TYR A 138 -49.38 17.80 -46.43
C TYR A 138 -50.72 17.13 -46.13
#